data_AF-A0A5R2NH05-F1
#
_entry.id   AF-A0A5R2NH05-F1
#
_cell.length_a   1.000
_cell.length_b   1.000
_cell.length_c   1.000
_cell.angle_alpha   90.00
_cell.angle_beta   90.00
_cell.angle_gamma   90.00
#
_symmetry.space_group_name_H-M   'P 1'
#
loop_
_entity.id
_entity.type
_entity.pdbx_description
1 polymer ?
#
loop_
_entity_poly.entity_id
_entity_poly.type
_entity_poly.pdbx_seq_one_letter_code
_entity_poly.pdbx_strand_id
1 'polypeptide(L)'
;GHLAGTTPEAAGETVRIHQQAFHQRGLDHAFSRAIGVVVQPGVEFGNAEVITYRPERARALAGTLRDLPQFVFEAHSTDYQPVAALTALVDDGFAILKVGPWLTFALREALYGLSHIADILAPDPARESLPAAMERVMLAAPGNWKNYYHGSEAEQRIERHFSYSDRIRYYWPAQTAQQAVDSLMQALGERDIPSPLISQYLGRLDGAVASGSVAPRARELLIAAVTDVLDIYASATG
;
A
#
# COMPACT_ATOMS: atom_id res chain seq x y z
N GLY A 1 -12.08 17.44 1.70
CA GLY A 1 -11.71 18.37 0.61
C GLY A 1 -10.53 17.77 -0.10
N HIS A 2 -10.62 17.56 -1.41
CA HIS A 2 -9.57 16.88 -2.17
C HIS A 2 -8.29 17.72 -2.21
N LEU A 3 -7.12 17.08 -2.14
CA LEU A 3 -5.84 17.78 -2.29
C LEU A 3 -5.77 18.46 -3.66
N ALA A 4 -5.31 19.72 -3.69
CA ALA A 4 -5.03 20.40 -4.94
C ALA A 4 -3.79 19.78 -5.62
N GLY A 5 -3.89 19.50 -6.92
CA GLY A 5 -2.74 19.05 -7.71
C GLY A 5 -1.64 20.10 -7.78
N THR A 6 -0.39 19.66 -7.96
CA THR A 6 0.74 20.58 -8.16
C THR A 6 0.54 21.38 -9.45
N THR A 7 0.72 22.70 -9.38
CA THR A 7 0.61 23.53 -10.59
C THR A 7 1.87 23.41 -11.45
N PRO A 8 1.75 23.58 -12.78
CA PRO A 8 2.90 23.60 -13.69
C PRO A 8 4.01 24.56 -13.27
N GLU A 9 3.63 25.76 -12.83
CA GLU A 9 4.55 26.82 -12.43
C GLU A 9 5.33 26.43 -11.18
N ALA A 10 4.66 25.82 -10.19
CA ALA A 10 5.29 25.36 -8.96
C ALA A 10 6.31 24.24 -9.22
N ALA A 11 6.01 23.31 -10.14
CA ALA A 11 6.93 22.24 -10.51
C ALA A 11 8.21 22.80 -11.15
N GLY A 12 8.08 23.67 -12.15
CA GLY A 12 9.23 24.30 -12.82
C GLY A 12 10.05 25.19 -11.87
N GLU A 13 9.38 25.99 -11.05
CA GLU A 13 10.03 26.87 -10.07
C GLU A 13 10.82 26.08 -9.02
N THR A 14 10.27 24.94 -8.58
CA THR A 14 10.96 24.05 -7.63
C THR A 14 12.29 23.57 -8.20
N VAL A 15 12.31 23.10 -9.44
CA VAL A 15 13.56 22.66 -10.09
C VAL A 15 14.54 23.81 -10.23
N ARG A 16 14.07 24.98 -10.69
CA ARG A 16 14.90 26.17 -10.92
C ARG A 16 15.59 26.63 -9.64
N ILE A 17 14.85 26.74 -8.53
CA ILE A 17 15.42 27.16 -7.23
C ILE A 17 16.44 26.14 -6.73
N HIS A 18 16.16 24.84 -6.84
CA HIS A 18 17.11 23.80 -6.43
C HIS A 18 18.39 23.83 -7.27
N GLN A 19 18.27 23.97 -8.59
CA GLN A 19 19.44 24.10 -9.48
C GLN A 19 20.33 25.28 -9.06
N GLN A 20 19.72 26.45 -8.79
CA GLN A 20 20.46 27.63 -8.33
C GLN A 20 21.12 27.41 -6.97
N ALA A 21 20.41 26.80 -6.02
CA ALA A 21 20.93 26.54 -4.67
C ALA A 21 22.07 25.52 -4.66
N PHE A 22 22.08 24.56 -5.59
CA PHE A 22 23.18 23.62 -5.80
C PHE A 22 24.37 24.32 -6.47
N HIS A 23 24.12 25.09 -7.53
CA HIS A 23 25.15 25.85 -8.24
C HIS A 23 25.91 26.82 -7.32
N GLN A 24 25.20 27.57 -6.47
CA GLN A 24 25.80 28.50 -5.49
C GLN A 24 26.72 27.81 -4.47
N ARG A 25 26.60 26.49 -4.30
CA ARG A 25 27.45 25.67 -3.44
C ARG A 25 28.51 24.88 -4.22
N GLY A 26 28.64 25.09 -5.53
CA GLY A 26 29.54 24.32 -6.41
C GLY A 26 29.14 22.86 -6.57
N LEU A 27 27.85 22.53 -6.42
CA LEU A 27 27.32 21.16 -6.43
C LEU A 27 26.70 20.76 -7.77
N ASP A 28 27.11 21.38 -8.88
CA ASP A 28 26.55 21.12 -10.22
C ASP A 28 26.63 19.64 -10.62
N HIS A 29 27.76 18.99 -10.34
CA HIS A 29 27.92 17.56 -10.59
C HIS A 29 27.01 16.69 -9.71
N ALA A 30 26.56 17.18 -8.55
CA ALA A 30 25.55 16.46 -7.76
C ALA A 30 24.15 16.68 -8.33
N PHE A 31 23.83 17.90 -8.76
CA PHE A 31 22.54 18.22 -9.35
C PHE A 31 22.31 17.50 -10.69
N SER A 32 23.36 17.23 -11.47
CA SER A 32 23.25 16.44 -12.71
C SER A 32 22.78 14.99 -12.49
N ARG A 33 22.78 14.50 -11.25
CA ARG A 33 22.22 13.18 -10.86
C ARG A 33 20.80 13.27 -10.29
N ALA A 34 20.22 14.46 -10.17
CA ALA A 34 18.81 14.59 -9.83
C ALA A 34 17.98 14.14 -11.03
N ILE A 35 17.11 13.15 -10.84
CA ILE A 35 16.33 12.52 -11.93
C ILE A 35 14.82 12.65 -11.73
N GLY A 36 14.37 13.05 -10.54
CA GLY A 36 12.96 13.02 -10.16
C GLY A 36 12.53 14.29 -9.46
N VAL A 37 11.29 14.70 -9.70
CA VAL A 37 10.60 15.75 -8.93
C VAL A 37 9.32 15.16 -8.35
N VAL A 38 9.15 15.28 -7.03
CA VAL A 38 7.92 14.85 -6.37
C VAL A 38 6.82 15.86 -6.63
N VAL A 39 5.69 15.41 -7.15
CA VAL A 39 4.52 16.22 -7.45
C VAL A 39 3.23 15.48 -7.07
N GLN A 40 2.11 16.20 -6.99
CA GLN A 40 0.79 15.64 -6.73
C GLN A 40 -0.04 15.60 -8.03
N PRO A 41 -0.18 14.43 -8.71
CA PRO A 41 -0.94 14.27 -9.95
C PRO A 41 -2.46 14.22 -9.77
N GLY A 42 -2.96 14.36 -8.53
CA GLY A 42 -4.38 14.19 -8.20
C GLY A 42 -4.74 12.75 -7.86
N VAL A 43 -3.80 12.00 -7.26
CA VAL A 43 -4.05 10.68 -6.68
C VAL A 43 -3.93 10.75 -5.16
N GLU A 44 -4.85 10.06 -4.49
CA GLU A 44 -4.91 10.00 -3.03
C GLU A 44 -5.81 8.83 -2.61
N PHE A 45 -5.74 8.47 -1.33
CA PHE A 45 -6.72 7.59 -0.70
C PHE A 45 -6.98 8.08 0.74
N GLY A 46 -8.25 7.96 1.16
CA GLY A 46 -8.70 8.24 2.52
C GLY A 46 -8.93 6.96 3.31
N ASN A 47 -9.79 6.98 4.33
CA ASN A 47 -10.10 5.75 5.09
C ASN A 47 -10.92 4.75 4.26
N ALA A 48 -11.83 5.23 3.41
CA ALA A 48 -12.77 4.40 2.65
C ALA A 48 -12.91 4.83 1.17
N GLU A 49 -12.07 5.74 0.69
CA GLU A 49 -12.15 6.31 -0.67
C GLU A 49 -10.77 6.25 -1.34
N VAL A 50 -10.76 6.02 -2.66
CA VAL A 50 -9.59 6.15 -3.52
C VAL A 50 -9.89 7.20 -4.59
N ILE A 51 -9.06 8.23 -4.69
CA ILE A 51 -9.13 9.22 -5.75
C ILE A 51 -8.30 8.70 -6.92
N THR A 52 -9.00 8.17 -7.92
CA THR A 52 -8.35 7.59 -9.09
C THR A 52 -7.72 8.66 -9.97
N TYR A 53 -6.54 8.36 -10.53
CA TYR A 53 -5.86 9.22 -11.50
C TYR A 53 -6.76 9.56 -12.69
N ARG A 54 -6.66 10.81 -13.14
CA ARG A 54 -7.41 11.37 -14.26
C ARG A 54 -6.48 12.16 -15.19
N PRO A 55 -6.02 11.56 -16.31
CA PRO A 55 -5.04 12.17 -17.21
C PRO A 55 -5.40 13.59 -17.65
N GLU A 56 -6.69 13.86 -17.89
CA GLU A 56 -7.17 15.17 -18.31
C GLU A 56 -6.91 16.27 -17.28
N ARG A 57 -6.85 15.93 -15.98
CA ARG A 57 -6.58 16.88 -14.89
C ARG A 57 -5.09 17.15 -14.71
N ALA A 58 -4.24 16.19 -15.04
CA ALA A 58 -2.79 16.29 -14.87
C ALA A 58 -2.05 16.72 -16.17
N ARG A 59 -2.74 16.80 -17.31
CA ARG A 59 -2.13 17.14 -18.62
C ARG A 59 -1.26 18.40 -18.60
N ALA A 60 -1.70 19.46 -17.92
CA ALA A 60 -0.91 20.69 -17.83
C ALA A 60 0.38 20.48 -17.02
N LEU A 61 0.31 19.74 -15.91
CA LEU A 61 1.45 19.38 -15.08
C LEU A 61 2.41 18.48 -15.85
N ALA A 62 1.93 17.39 -16.44
CA ALA A 62 2.71 16.48 -17.29
C ALA A 62 3.44 17.23 -18.42
N GLY A 63 2.77 18.21 -19.04
CA GLY A 63 3.34 19.03 -20.10
C GLY A 63 4.59 19.83 -19.72
N THR A 64 4.85 20.06 -18.42
CA THR A 64 6.06 20.76 -17.95
C THR A 64 7.33 19.94 -18.13
N LEU A 65 7.24 18.60 -18.25
CA LEU A 65 8.40 17.75 -18.48
C LEU A 65 9.10 18.04 -19.80
N ARG A 66 8.41 18.65 -20.78
CA ARG A 66 9.03 19.12 -22.04
C ARG A 66 10.15 20.14 -21.79
N ASP A 67 10.00 20.96 -20.76
CA ASP A 67 10.97 21.99 -20.38
C ASP A 67 11.97 21.47 -19.32
N LEU A 68 11.79 20.23 -18.84
CA LEU A 68 12.59 19.57 -17.80
C LEU A 68 13.14 18.21 -18.27
N PRO A 69 13.89 18.13 -19.39
CA PRO A 69 14.26 16.85 -20.03
C PRO A 69 15.17 15.94 -19.18
N GLN A 70 15.77 16.45 -18.11
CA GLN A 70 16.55 15.67 -17.14
C GLN A 70 15.68 14.87 -16.16
N PHE A 71 14.40 15.24 -16.01
CA PHE A 71 13.54 14.78 -14.92
C PHE A 71 12.39 13.91 -15.41
N VAL A 72 11.98 13.00 -14.54
CA VAL A 72 10.65 12.38 -14.52
C VAL A 72 9.91 12.84 -13.27
N PHE A 73 8.60 12.58 -13.19
CA PHE A 73 7.86 12.78 -11.96
C PHE A 73 7.86 11.54 -11.06
N GLU A 74 8.01 11.79 -9.76
CA GLU A 74 7.77 10.81 -8.70
C GLU A 74 6.40 11.08 -8.08
N ALA A 75 5.50 10.10 -8.14
CA ALA A 75 4.16 10.17 -7.56
C ALA A 75 4.11 9.36 -6.26
N HIS A 76 3.62 10.01 -5.19
CA HIS A 76 3.37 9.38 -3.89
C HIS A 76 1.90 8.98 -3.77
N SER A 77 1.60 8.10 -2.82
CA SER A 77 0.22 7.65 -2.54
C SER A 77 -0.49 7.06 -3.76
N THR A 78 0.26 6.34 -4.60
CA THR A 78 -0.29 5.67 -5.79
C THR A 78 -1.02 4.38 -5.45
N ASP A 79 -1.07 4.02 -4.17
CA ASP A 79 -1.76 2.85 -3.65
C ASP A 79 -3.23 2.78 -4.11
N TYR A 80 -3.73 1.54 -4.27
CA TYR A 80 -5.10 1.19 -4.61
C TYR A 80 -5.60 1.65 -5.99
N GLN A 81 -4.74 2.21 -6.84
CA GLN A 81 -5.09 2.59 -8.20
C GLN A 81 -5.30 1.35 -9.08
N PRO A 82 -6.30 1.36 -10.00
CA PRO A 82 -6.41 0.34 -11.04
C PRO A 82 -5.17 0.33 -11.94
N VAL A 83 -4.83 -0.84 -12.51
CA VAL A 83 -3.69 -0.99 -13.45
C VAL A 83 -3.72 0.08 -14.54
N ALA A 84 -4.87 0.30 -15.18
CA ALA A 84 -5.01 1.30 -16.24
C ALA A 84 -4.69 2.74 -15.78
N ALA A 85 -4.97 3.08 -14.52
CA ALA A 85 -4.65 4.38 -13.94
C ALA A 85 -3.15 4.50 -13.65
N LEU A 86 -2.52 3.42 -13.17
CA LEU A 86 -1.07 3.36 -12.98
C LEU A 86 -0.32 3.42 -14.32
N THR A 87 -0.78 2.71 -15.35
CA THR A 87 -0.22 2.80 -16.71
C THR A 87 -0.31 4.23 -17.24
N ALA A 88 -1.48 4.87 -17.10
CA ALA A 88 -1.65 6.25 -17.54
C ALA A 88 -0.75 7.23 -16.77
N LEU A 89 -0.47 7.00 -15.48
CA LEU A 89 0.53 7.77 -14.74
C LEU A 89 1.92 7.62 -15.38
N VAL A 90 2.34 6.40 -15.70
CA VAL A 90 3.64 6.15 -16.34
C VAL A 90 3.71 6.84 -17.71
N ASP A 91 2.67 6.69 -18.54
CA ASP A 91 2.58 7.29 -19.88
C ASP A 91 2.67 8.82 -19.84
N ASP A 92 2.09 9.45 -18.80
CA ASP A 92 2.12 10.90 -18.60
C ASP A 92 3.42 11.41 -17.94
N GLY A 93 4.40 10.52 -17.67
CA GLY A 93 5.73 10.87 -17.17
C GLY A 93 5.90 10.79 -15.64
N PHE A 94 4.90 10.27 -14.92
CA PHE A 94 5.02 9.88 -13.51
C PHE A 94 5.68 8.51 -13.40
N ALA A 95 6.93 8.41 -13.84
CA ALA A 95 7.63 7.14 -14.04
C ALA A 95 8.11 6.47 -12.74
N ILE A 96 8.12 7.19 -11.61
CA ILE A 96 8.45 6.62 -10.29
C ILE A 96 7.16 6.60 -9.46
N LEU A 97 6.57 5.42 -9.31
CA LEU A 97 5.35 5.20 -8.55
C LEU A 97 5.70 4.63 -7.16
N LYS A 98 5.36 5.36 -6.09
CA LYS A 98 5.55 4.87 -4.71
C LYS A 98 4.31 4.14 -4.23
N VAL A 99 4.52 2.93 -3.73
CA VAL A 99 3.52 2.10 -3.05
C VAL A 99 4.02 1.71 -1.66
N GLY A 100 3.13 1.61 -0.68
CA GLY A 100 3.49 1.21 0.67
C GLY A 100 2.29 0.63 1.42
N PRO A 101 1.32 1.46 1.85
CA PRO A 101 0.10 1.01 2.53
C PRO A 101 -0.62 -0.15 1.84
N TRP A 102 -0.67 -0.21 0.51
CA TRP A 102 -1.35 -1.31 -0.18
C TRP A 102 -0.67 -2.66 0.07
N LEU A 103 0.67 -2.69 0.15
CA LEU A 103 1.42 -3.92 0.40
C LEU A 103 1.09 -4.49 1.78
N THR A 104 1.11 -3.65 2.81
CA THR A 104 0.81 -4.09 4.19
C THR A 104 -0.69 -4.28 4.43
N PHE A 105 -1.55 -3.59 3.69
CA PHE A 105 -2.98 -3.82 3.69
C PHE A 105 -3.31 -5.21 3.12
N ALA A 106 -2.70 -5.60 1.99
CA ALA A 106 -2.88 -6.94 1.42
C ALA A 106 -2.35 -8.04 2.35
N LEU A 107 -1.19 -7.81 2.99
CA LEU A 107 -0.67 -8.70 4.03
C LEU A 107 -1.67 -8.87 5.18
N ARG A 108 -2.27 -7.77 5.67
CA ARG A 108 -3.29 -7.79 6.74
C ARG A 108 -4.53 -8.57 6.32
N GLU A 109 -5.04 -8.35 5.09
CA GLU A 109 -6.18 -9.12 4.56
C GLU A 109 -5.88 -10.62 4.58
N ALA A 110 -4.70 -11.01 4.10
CA ALA A 110 -4.30 -12.41 4.07
C ALA A 110 -4.15 -13.01 5.48
N LEU A 111 -3.52 -12.29 6.40
CA LEU A 111 -3.41 -12.68 7.81
C LEU A 111 -4.78 -12.87 8.48
N TYR A 112 -5.73 -11.99 8.22
CA TYR A 112 -7.09 -12.11 8.79
C TYR A 112 -7.88 -13.25 8.15
N GLY A 113 -7.75 -13.46 6.84
CA GLY A 113 -8.33 -14.62 6.15
C GLY A 113 -7.78 -15.93 6.73
N LEU A 114 -6.46 -16.01 6.91
CA LEU A 114 -5.80 -17.16 7.55
C LEU A 114 -6.25 -17.36 9.00
N SER A 115 -6.50 -16.28 9.76
CA SER A 115 -7.06 -16.38 11.12
C SER A 115 -8.41 -17.09 11.11
N HIS A 116 -9.31 -16.73 10.20
CA HIS A 116 -10.60 -17.42 10.07
C HIS A 116 -10.47 -18.88 9.62
N ILE A 117 -9.52 -19.15 8.72
CA ILE A 117 -9.21 -20.53 8.28
C ILE A 117 -8.69 -21.37 9.46
N ALA A 118 -7.84 -20.80 10.31
CA ALA A 118 -7.30 -21.49 11.48
C ALA A 118 -8.38 -21.85 12.50
N ASP A 119 -9.41 -21.02 12.67
CA ASP A 119 -10.55 -21.31 13.55
C ASP A 119 -11.32 -22.56 13.11
N ILE A 120 -11.30 -22.89 11.80
CA ILE A 120 -11.95 -24.07 11.23
C ILE A 120 -11.02 -25.28 11.26
N LEU A 121 -9.76 -25.12 10.82
CA LEU A 121 -8.83 -26.23 10.61
C LEU A 121 -8.09 -26.68 11.88
N ALA A 122 -7.96 -25.79 12.87
CA ALA A 122 -7.27 -26.02 14.12
C ALA A 122 -8.02 -25.29 15.26
N PRO A 123 -9.27 -25.68 15.55
CA PRO A 123 -10.06 -25.00 16.57
C PRO A 123 -9.39 -25.12 17.94
N ASP A 124 -9.17 -23.96 18.58
CA ASP A 124 -8.60 -23.86 19.92
C ASP A 124 -9.30 -22.72 20.66
N PRO A 125 -10.19 -23.00 21.64
CA PRO A 125 -10.88 -21.98 22.41
C PRO A 125 -9.96 -21.06 23.22
N ALA A 126 -8.71 -21.48 23.48
CA ALA A 126 -7.73 -20.69 24.22
C ALA A 126 -6.91 -19.76 23.30
N ARG A 127 -6.94 -19.97 21.97
CA ARG A 127 -6.21 -19.13 21.02
C ARG A 127 -6.99 -17.84 20.74
N GLU A 128 -6.41 -16.71 21.14
CA GLU A 128 -6.89 -15.39 20.73
C GLU A 128 -6.78 -15.26 19.20
N SER A 129 -7.85 -14.82 18.53
CA SER A 129 -7.79 -14.57 17.08
C SER A 129 -6.88 -13.39 16.78
N LEU A 130 -6.22 -13.42 15.62
CA LEU A 130 -5.30 -12.35 15.24
C LEU A 130 -5.96 -10.96 15.20
N PRO A 131 -7.19 -10.79 14.67
CA PRO A 131 -7.90 -9.51 14.75
C PRO A 131 -8.13 -9.02 16.18
N ALA A 132 -8.45 -9.92 17.13
CA ALA A 132 -8.66 -9.55 18.53
C ALA A 132 -7.35 -9.12 19.21
N ALA A 133 -6.26 -9.86 18.97
CA ALA A 133 -4.93 -9.49 19.45
C ALA A 133 -4.50 -8.11 18.91
N MET A 134 -4.70 -7.87 17.61
CA MET A 134 -4.37 -6.58 16.98
C MET A 134 -5.21 -5.43 17.51
N GLU A 135 -6.51 -5.63 17.76
CA GLU A 135 -7.36 -4.62 18.40
C GLU A 135 -6.80 -4.23 19.78
N ARG A 136 -6.49 -5.22 20.62
CA ARG A 136 -5.93 -5.00 21.96
C ARG A 136 -4.61 -4.23 21.89
N VAL A 137 -3.73 -4.58 20.95
CA VAL A 137 -2.45 -3.90 20.73
C VAL A 137 -2.64 -2.46 20.27
N MET A 138 -3.56 -2.21 19.33
CA MET A 138 -3.83 -0.87 18.82
C MET A 138 -4.48 0.02 19.88
N LEU A 139 -5.39 -0.51 20.71
CA LEU A 139 -6.00 0.22 21.82
C LEU A 139 -5.00 0.55 22.94
N ALA A 140 -4.06 -0.35 23.23
CA ALA A 140 -3.04 -0.13 24.25
C ALA A 140 -2.04 0.99 23.88
N ALA A 141 -1.80 1.22 22.59
CA ALA A 141 -0.86 2.22 22.11
C ALA A 141 -1.45 3.06 20.96
N PRO A 142 -2.43 3.96 21.23
CA PRO A 142 -3.22 4.61 20.18
C PRO A 142 -2.47 5.68 19.37
N GLY A 143 -1.22 5.98 19.72
CA GLY A 143 -0.42 7.08 19.13
C GLY A 143 -0.29 7.02 17.60
N ASN A 144 -0.24 5.83 17.00
CA ASN A 144 -0.06 5.70 15.55
C ASN A 144 -1.35 5.82 14.75
N TRP A 145 -2.53 5.84 15.38
CA TRP A 145 -3.82 5.90 14.67
C TRP A 145 -4.80 6.98 15.16
N LYS A 146 -4.73 7.42 16.42
CA LYS A 146 -5.73 8.32 17.04
C LYS A 146 -5.97 9.66 16.33
N ASN A 147 -4.96 10.16 15.61
CA ASN A 147 -5.06 11.42 14.86
C ASN A 147 -5.62 11.22 13.44
N TYR A 148 -5.87 9.98 13.03
CA TYR A 148 -6.32 9.60 11.68
C TYR A 148 -7.74 9.03 11.68
N TYR A 149 -8.13 8.40 12.79
CA TYR A 149 -9.43 7.75 12.93
C TYR A 149 -10.29 8.53 13.92
N HIS A 150 -11.52 8.84 13.49
CA HIS A 150 -12.41 9.76 14.18
C HIS A 150 -13.82 9.15 14.28
N GLY A 151 -14.72 9.85 14.97
CA GLY A 151 -16.09 9.37 15.20
C GLY A 151 -16.18 8.47 16.44
N SER A 152 -17.24 7.66 16.47
CA SER A 152 -17.57 6.72 17.55
C SER A 152 -16.55 5.59 17.68
N GLU A 153 -16.57 4.90 18.83
CA GLU A 153 -15.70 3.75 19.06
C GLU A 153 -15.89 2.63 18.02
N ALA A 154 -17.13 2.43 17.55
CA ALA A 154 -17.46 1.45 16.53
C ALA A 154 -16.88 1.84 15.15
N GLU A 155 -17.00 3.11 14.77
CA GLU A 155 -16.39 3.64 13.54
C GLU A 155 -14.86 3.54 13.60
N GLN A 156 -14.25 3.95 14.70
CA GLN A 156 -12.81 3.84 14.89
C GLN A 156 -12.34 2.39 14.87
N ARG A 157 -13.13 1.43 15.40
CA ARG A 157 -12.82 0.01 15.30
C ARG A 157 -12.77 -0.45 13.84
N ILE A 158 -13.77 -0.06 13.04
CA ILE A 158 -13.75 -0.35 11.60
C ILE A 158 -12.50 0.23 10.96
N GLU A 159 -12.17 1.48 11.24
CA GLU A 159 -11.01 2.13 10.64
C GLU A 159 -9.67 1.52 11.08
N ARG A 160 -9.52 1.09 12.35
CA ARG A 160 -8.32 0.39 12.83
C ARG A 160 -8.01 -0.88 12.03
N HIS A 161 -9.04 -1.62 11.63
CA HIS A 161 -8.87 -2.90 10.95
C HIS A 161 -9.00 -2.83 9.43
N PHE A 162 -9.72 -1.87 8.87
CA PHE A 162 -10.14 -1.90 7.46
C PHE A 162 -9.84 -0.62 6.67
N SER A 163 -9.37 0.45 7.30
CA SER A 163 -9.05 1.69 6.60
C SER A 163 -7.91 1.51 5.59
N TYR A 164 -8.02 2.11 4.40
CA TYR A 164 -6.93 2.20 3.42
C TYR A 164 -5.73 3.01 3.93
N SER A 165 -5.89 3.83 4.97
CA SER A 165 -4.76 4.49 5.63
C SER A 165 -3.78 3.49 6.28
N ASP A 166 -4.24 2.24 6.51
CA ASP A 166 -3.46 1.08 6.97
C ASP A 166 -2.56 1.37 8.19
N ARG A 167 -3.07 2.11 9.18
CA ARG A 167 -2.28 2.50 10.37
C ARG A 167 -1.90 1.31 11.25
N ILE A 168 -2.57 0.17 11.08
CA ILE A 168 -2.20 -1.10 11.70
C ILE A 168 -0.77 -1.55 11.35
N ARG A 169 -0.20 -1.11 10.21
CA ARG A 169 1.17 -1.49 9.80
C ARG A 169 2.25 -1.14 10.82
N TYR A 170 2.03 -0.08 11.61
CA TYR A 170 2.97 0.37 12.64
C TYR A 170 2.98 -0.55 13.87
N TYR A 171 2.05 -1.50 13.97
CA TYR A 171 1.90 -2.39 15.12
C TYR A 171 2.45 -3.79 14.86
N TRP A 172 2.69 -4.18 13.59
CA TRP A 172 3.31 -5.48 13.28
C TRP A 172 4.67 -5.72 13.95
N PRO A 173 5.53 -4.70 14.18
CA PRO A 173 6.76 -4.88 14.93
C PRO A 173 6.58 -5.11 16.44
N ALA A 174 5.39 -4.91 17.00
CA ALA A 174 5.17 -5.09 18.43
C ALA A 174 5.25 -6.57 18.82
N GLN A 175 5.91 -6.87 19.94
CA GLN A 175 6.11 -8.25 20.41
C GLN A 175 4.79 -9.04 20.52
N THR A 176 3.74 -8.42 21.04
CA THR A 176 2.41 -9.03 21.18
C THR A 176 1.75 -9.32 19.82
N ALA A 177 2.00 -8.49 18.80
CA ALA A 177 1.51 -8.73 17.45
C ALA A 177 2.28 -9.88 16.79
N GLN A 178 3.61 -9.91 16.92
CA GLN A 178 4.45 -10.99 16.41
C GLN A 178 4.06 -12.34 17.03
N GLN A 179 3.86 -12.39 18.35
CA GLN A 179 3.39 -13.60 19.04
C GLN A 179 2.04 -14.10 18.54
N ALA A 180 1.10 -13.19 18.24
CA ALA A 180 -0.20 -13.57 17.69
C ALA A 180 -0.08 -14.12 16.26
N VAL A 181 0.78 -13.52 15.43
CA VAL A 181 1.09 -14.04 14.09
C VAL A 181 1.77 -15.41 14.20
N ASP A 182 2.77 -15.56 15.06
CA ASP A 182 3.47 -16.84 15.26
C ASP A 182 2.52 -17.94 15.71
N SER A 183 1.62 -17.64 16.65
CA SER A 183 0.58 -18.58 17.11
C SER A 183 -0.36 -19.01 15.98
N LEU A 184 -0.78 -18.06 15.13
CA LEU A 184 -1.56 -18.35 13.93
C LEU A 184 -0.80 -19.26 12.95
N MET A 185 0.46 -18.92 12.66
CA MET A 185 1.28 -19.69 11.73
C MET A 185 1.57 -21.09 12.26
N GLN A 186 1.79 -21.25 13.56
CA GLN A 186 1.96 -22.56 14.20
C GLN A 186 0.68 -23.41 14.16
N ALA A 187 -0.49 -22.80 14.36
CA ALA A 187 -1.77 -23.49 14.28
C ALA A 187 -2.06 -24.07 12.89
N LEU A 188 -1.65 -23.36 11.84
CA LEU A 188 -1.78 -23.82 10.46
C LEU A 188 -0.63 -24.76 10.06
N GLY A 189 0.56 -24.58 10.62
CA GLY A 189 1.74 -25.39 10.30
C GLY A 189 2.06 -25.42 8.81
N GLU A 190 2.63 -26.54 8.35
CA GLU A 190 3.00 -26.77 6.95
C GLU A 190 1.89 -27.45 6.13
N ARG A 191 0.64 -27.44 6.64
CA ARG A 191 -0.46 -28.14 5.98
C ARG A 191 -0.91 -27.40 4.73
N ASP A 192 -1.34 -28.16 3.73
CA ASP A 192 -2.04 -27.60 2.59
C ASP A 192 -3.47 -27.23 3.03
N ILE A 193 -3.86 -25.98 2.78
CA ILE A 193 -5.17 -25.43 3.10
C ILE A 193 -6.15 -25.82 1.98
N PRO A 194 -7.32 -26.41 2.31
CA PRO A 194 -8.32 -26.76 1.31
C PRO A 194 -8.75 -25.56 0.46
N SER A 195 -8.76 -25.74 -0.87
CA SER A 195 -9.11 -24.67 -1.83
C SER A 195 -10.45 -23.96 -1.54
N PRO A 196 -11.54 -24.63 -1.10
CA PRO A 196 -12.78 -23.92 -0.76
C PRO A 196 -12.61 -22.88 0.36
N LEU A 197 -11.70 -23.11 1.30
CA LEU A 197 -11.40 -22.14 2.36
C LEU A 197 -10.57 -20.97 1.84
N ILE A 198 -9.66 -21.22 0.90
CA ILE A 198 -8.90 -20.16 0.21
C ILE A 198 -9.86 -19.32 -0.63
N SER A 199 -10.72 -19.94 -1.44
CA SER A 199 -11.74 -19.23 -2.22
C SER A 199 -12.66 -18.36 -1.33
N GLN A 200 -13.07 -18.87 -0.17
CA GLN A 200 -13.95 -18.16 0.77
C GLN A 200 -13.28 -16.98 1.48
N TYR A 201 -12.05 -17.14 1.99
CA TYR A 201 -11.41 -16.16 2.87
C TYR A 201 -10.25 -15.38 2.25
N LEU A 202 -9.72 -15.89 1.13
CA LEU A 202 -8.57 -15.35 0.39
C LEU A 202 -8.89 -15.35 -1.11
N GLY A 203 -10.13 -15.03 -1.50
CA GLY A 203 -10.64 -15.24 -2.86
C GLY A 203 -9.81 -14.59 -3.98
N ARG A 204 -9.05 -13.52 -3.68
CA ARG A 204 -8.10 -12.92 -4.64
C ARG A 204 -7.00 -13.90 -5.09
N LEU A 205 -6.60 -14.82 -4.22
CA LEU A 205 -5.55 -15.82 -4.45
C LEU A 205 -6.08 -17.13 -5.03
N ASP A 206 -7.40 -17.32 -5.11
CA ASP A 206 -8.02 -18.59 -5.51
C ASP A 206 -7.57 -19.02 -6.91
N GLY A 207 -7.53 -18.08 -7.87
CA GLY A 207 -7.05 -18.36 -9.23
C GLY A 207 -5.58 -18.78 -9.28
N ALA A 208 -4.72 -18.15 -8.47
CA ALA A 208 -3.30 -18.49 -8.39
C ALA A 208 -3.10 -19.89 -7.81
N VAL A 209 -3.83 -20.23 -6.74
CA VAL A 209 -3.79 -21.57 -6.15
C VAL A 209 -4.37 -22.63 -7.10
N ALA A 210 -5.50 -22.36 -7.74
CA ALA A 210 -6.15 -23.29 -8.66
C ALA A 210 -5.28 -23.61 -9.89
N SER A 211 -4.49 -22.65 -10.35
CA SER A 211 -3.52 -22.86 -11.44
C SER A 211 -2.21 -23.53 -10.99
N GLY A 212 -1.99 -23.68 -9.69
CA GLY A 212 -0.76 -24.23 -9.10
C GLY A 212 0.42 -23.25 -9.08
N SER A 213 0.22 -21.97 -9.39
CA SER A 213 1.29 -20.96 -9.32
C SER A 213 1.67 -20.58 -7.89
N VAL A 214 0.74 -20.78 -6.94
CA VAL A 214 0.94 -20.56 -5.51
C VAL A 214 0.59 -21.83 -4.75
N ALA A 215 1.50 -22.28 -3.87
CA ALA A 215 1.21 -23.39 -2.99
C ALA A 215 0.15 -22.99 -1.94
N PRO A 216 -0.83 -23.86 -1.62
CA PRO A 216 -1.92 -23.55 -0.69
C PRO A 216 -1.46 -23.58 0.79
N ARG A 217 -0.30 -23.03 1.12
CA ARG A 217 0.26 -22.99 2.48
C ARG A 217 0.24 -21.58 3.03
N ALA A 218 0.03 -21.44 4.33
CA ALA A 218 -0.14 -20.15 5.00
C ALA A 218 0.94 -19.13 4.60
N ARG A 219 2.21 -19.51 4.67
CA ARG A 219 3.34 -18.62 4.34
C ARG A 219 3.35 -18.19 2.87
N GLU A 220 3.08 -19.13 1.96
CA GLU A 220 3.07 -18.87 0.52
C GLU A 220 1.90 -17.99 0.11
N LEU A 221 0.75 -18.15 0.77
CA LEU A 221 -0.42 -17.27 0.59
C LEU A 221 -0.15 -15.84 1.08
N LEU A 222 0.59 -15.65 2.17
CA LEU A 222 1.00 -14.32 2.63
C LEU A 222 1.92 -13.62 1.63
N ILE A 223 2.88 -14.36 1.06
CA ILE A 223 3.79 -13.82 0.03
C ILE A 223 2.98 -13.48 -1.22
N ALA A 224 2.12 -14.40 -1.68
CA ALA A 224 1.29 -14.19 -2.85
C ALA A 224 0.38 -12.96 -2.72
N ALA A 225 -0.22 -12.71 -1.56
CA ALA A 225 -1.04 -11.51 -1.34
C ALA A 225 -0.27 -10.20 -1.55
N VAL A 226 1.01 -10.15 -1.16
CA VAL A 226 1.87 -8.98 -1.38
C VAL A 226 2.34 -8.94 -2.83
N THR A 227 2.71 -10.08 -3.40
CA THR A 227 3.13 -10.20 -4.81
C THR A 227 2.02 -9.77 -5.76
N ASP A 228 0.76 -10.11 -5.52
CA ASP A 228 -0.39 -9.65 -6.33
C ASP A 228 -0.45 -8.12 -6.45
N VAL A 229 -0.11 -7.40 -5.38
CA VAL A 229 -0.02 -5.93 -5.42
C VAL A 229 1.20 -5.49 -6.21
N LEU A 230 2.35 -6.14 -6.06
CA LEU A 230 3.56 -5.82 -6.83
C LEU A 230 3.34 -6.07 -8.33
N ASP A 231 2.65 -7.13 -8.70
CA ASP A 231 2.36 -7.50 -10.09
C ASP A 231 1.45 -6.47 -10.78
N ILE A 232 0.56 -5.81 -10.03
CA ILE A 232 -0.23 -4.65 -10.52
C ILE A 232 0.70 -3.51 -10.97
N TYR A 233 1.74 -3.20 -10.18
CA TYR A 233 2.72 -2.15 -10.55
C TYR A 233 3.68 -2.62 -11.64
N ALA A 234 4.10 -3.88 -11.62
CA ALA A 234 4.93 -4.46 -12.67
C ALA A 234 4.20 -4.38 -14.03
N SER A 235 2.92 -4.74 -14.08
CA SER A 235 2.08 -4.64 -15.29
C SER A 235 1.88 -3.21 -15.79
N ALA A 236 1.95 -2.22 -14.90
CA ALA A 236 1.82 -0.82 -15.26
C ALA A 236 3.12 -0.19 -15.77
N THR A 237 4.27 -0.78 -15.42
CA THR A 237 5.61 -0.21 -15.65
C THR A 237 6.46 -0.99 -16.66
N GLY A 238 6.00 -2.16 -17.13
CA GLY A 238 6.74 -3.08 -18.01
C GLY A 238 5.91 -3.64 -19.16
#